data_AF-A0A3A8ZEW3-F1
#
_entry.id   AF-A0A3A8ZEW3-F1
#
_cell.length_a   1.000
_cell.length_b   1.000
_cell.length_c   1.000
_cell.angle_alpha   90.00
_cell.angle_beta   90.00
_cell.angle_gamma   90.00
#
_symmetry.space_group_name_H-M   'P 1'
#
loop_
_entity.id
_entity.type
_entity.pdbx_description
1 polymer ?
#
loop_
_entity_poly.entity_id
_entity_poly.type
_entity_poly.pdbx_seq_one_letter_code
_entity_poly.pdbx_strand_id
1 'polypeptide(L)'
;MGVWGQQHLRYIREHRKVFYTNLLTSGKLQSYLSEVETQAQELFDRLMKQRAEREGITEKLKADNQMEWIGRMNALRSAVTETVNAEVIFV
;
A
#
# COMPACT_ATOMS: atom_id res chain seq x y z
N MET A 1 -11.35 7.10 -4.44
CA MET A 1 -9.91 7.26 -4.12
C MET A 1 -9.67 6.47 -2.84
N GLY A 2 -8.71 5.54 -2.84
CA GLY A 2 -8.47 4.62 -1.73
C GLY A 2 -7.48 5.17 -0.70
N VAL A 3 -6.98 4.28 0.17
CA VAL A 3 -6.15 4.65 1.32
C VAL A 3 -4.78 5.17 0.86
N TRP A 4 -4.19 4.53 -0.15
CA TRP A 4 -2.86 4.86 -0.65
C TRP A 4 -2.81 6.26 -1.29
N GLY A 5 -3.76 6.56 -2.17
CA GLY A 5 -3.88 7.86 -2.83
C GLY A 5 -4.16 8.98 -1.84
N GLN A 6 -4.97 8.73 -0.80
CA GLN A 6 -5.18 9.72 0.27
C GLN A 6 -3.90 9.98 1.08
N GLN A 7 -3.15 8.93 1.40
CA GLN A 7 -1.90 9.06 2.14
C GLN A 7 -0.83 9.79 1.31
N HIS A 8 -0.72 9.46 0.02
CA HIS A 8 0.20 10.13 -0.89
C HIS A 8 -0.20 11.61 -1.12
N LEU A 9 -1.50 11.90 -1.24
CA LEU A 9 -1.99 13.28 -1.31
C LEU A 9 -1.55 14.10 -0.08
N ARG A 10 -1.67 13.54 1.13
CA ARG A 10 -1.19 14.21 2.34
C ARG A 10 0.31 14.47 2.25
N TYR A 11 1.09 13.46 1.87
CA TYR A 11 2.54 13.57 1.73
C TYR A 11 2.95 14.67 0.73
N ILE A 12 2.40 14.68 -0.49
CA ILE A 12 2.81 15.68 -1.51
C ILE A 12 2.37 17.09 -1.14
N ARG A 13 1.27 17.25 -0.39
CA ARG A 13 0.85 18.56 0.14
C ARG A 13 1.80 19.10 1.21
N GLU A 14 2.32 18.23 2.07
CA GLU A 14 3.19 18.61 3.18
C GLU A 14 4.65 18.77 2.72
N HIS A 15 5.15 17.85 1.90
CA HIS A 15 6.57 17.70 1.59
C HIS A 15 6.95 18.03 0.13
N ARG A 16 5.98 18.09 -0.80
CA ARG A 16 6.20 18.32 -2.24
C ARG A 16 5.31 19.43 -2.81
N LYS A 17 5.21 20.57 -2.10
CA LYS A 17 4.26 21.66 -2.40
C LYS A 17 4.24 22.12 -3.86
N VAL A 18 5.41 22.33 -4.48
CA VAL A 18 5.50 22.76 -5.89
C VAL A 18 4.89 21.72 -6.83
N PHE A 19 5.20 20.43 -6.61
CA PHE A 19 4.64 19.33 -7.40
C PHE A 19 3.12 19.24 -7.24
N TYR A 20 2.64 19.33 -6.00
CA TYR A 20 1.21 19.37 -5.71
C TYR A 20 0.49 20.53 -6.43
N THR A 21 1.03 21.75 -6.35
CA THR A 21 0.44 22.91 -7.02
C THR A 21 0.42 22.73 -8.54
N ASN A 22 1.48 22.20 -9.14
CA ASN A 22 1.53 21.93 -10.58
C ASN A 22 0.46 20.91 -11.03
N LEU A 23 0.24 19.85 -10.26
CA LEU A 23 -0.82 18.87 -10.53
C LEU A 23 -2.20 19.50 -10.42
N LEU A 24 -2.39 20.39 -9.45
CA LEU A 24 -3.66 21.09 -9.24
C LEU A 24 -3.96 22.06 -10.40
N THR A 25 -2.99 22.92 -10.75
CA THR A 25 -3.18 23.91 -11.83
C THR A 25 -3.27 23.28 -13.21
N SER A 26 -2.63 22.12 -13.42
CA SER A 26 -2.77 21.35 -14.66
C SER A 26 -4.04 20.50 -14.73
N GLY A 27 -4.82 20.42 -13.65
CA GLY A 27 -6.05 19.59 -13.58
C GLY A 27 -5.78 18.08 -13.54
N LYS A 28 -4.53 17.64 -13.38
CA LYS A 28 -4.11 16.23 -13.44
C LYS A 28 -4.04 15.54 -12.08
N LEU A 29 -4.35 16.26 -10.99
CA LEU A 29 -4.23 15.72 -9.63
C LEU A 29 -5.02 14.42 -9.44
N GLN A 30 -6.27 14.36 -9.90
CA GLN A 30 -7.12 13.19 -9.67
C GLN A 30 -6.64 11.95 -10.44
N SER A 31 -6.22 12.11 -11.70
CA SER A 31 -5.70 10.98 -12.50
C SER A 31 -4.39 10.45 -11.89
N TYR A 32 -3.49 11.36 -11.51
CA TYR A 32 -2.23 11.01 -10.86
C TYR A 32 -2.45 10.21 -9.57
N LEU A 33 -3.33 10.67 -8.67
CA LEU A 33 -3.63 9.95 -7.43
C LEU A 33 -4.28 8.59 -7.68
N SER A 34 -5.06 8.44 -8.76
CA SER A 34 -5.62 7.15 -9.17
C SER A 34 -4.57 6.18 -9.69
N GLU A 35 -3.57 6.68 -10.42
CA GLU A 35 -2.42 5.88 -10.86
C GLU A 35 -1.59 5.42 -9.65
N VAL A 36 -1.29 6.33 -8.71
CA VAL A 36 -0.59 5.99 -7.46
C VAL A 36 -1.35 4.96 -6.65
N GLU A 37 -2.67 5.11 -6.51
CA GLU A 37 -3.52 4.12 -5.83
C GLU A 37 -3.39 2.73 -6.48
N THR A 38 -3.47 2.68 -7.81
CA THR A 38 -3.41 1.43 -8.57
C THR A 38 -2.04 0.76 -8.39
N GLN A 39 -0.95 1.52 -8.54
CA GLN A 39 0.41 1.02 -8.37
C GLN A 39 0.66 0.51 -6.95
N ALA A 40 0.22 1.25 -5.93
CA ALA A 40 0.37 0.84 -4.53
C ALA A 40 -0.42 -0.43 -4.22
N GLN A 41 -1.65 -0.53 -4.72
CA GLN A 41 -2.51 -1.70 -4.52
C GLN A 41 -1.94 -2.94 -5.23
N GLU A 42 -1.50 -2.80 -6.47
CA GLU A 42 -0.87 -3.90 -7.23
C GLU A 42 0.41 -4.41 -6.54
N LEU A 43 1.26 -3.48 -6.05
CA LEU A 43 2.45 -3.84 -5.30
C LEU A 43 2.10 -4.56 -4.00
N PHE A 44 1.12 -4.04 -3.26
CA PHE A 44 0.65 -4.62 -2.01
C PHE A 44 0.15 -6.05 -2.24
N ASP A 45 -0.75 -6.27 -3.20
CA ASP A 45 -1.35 -7.57 -3.46
C ASP A 45 -0.30 -8.60 -3.91
N ARG A 46 0.64 -8.17 -4.77
CA ARG A 46 1.76 -9.01 -5.21
C ARG A 46 2.64 -9.44 -4.04
N LEU A 47 3.02 -8.51 -3.17
CA LEU A 47 3.89 -8.78 -2.02
C LEU A 47 3.18 -9.64 -0.97
N MET A 48 1.90 -9.37 -0.69
CA MET A 48 1.08 -10.18 0.20
C MET A 48 1.04 -11.63 -0.26
N LYS A 49 0.76 -11.87 -1.55
CA LYS A 49 0.71 -13.22 -2.11
C LYS A 49 2.07 -13.93 -1.99
N GLN A 50 3.14 -13.31 -2.49
CA GLN A 50 4.47 -13.92 -2.52
C GLN A 50 5.00 -14.24 -1.13
N ARG A 51 4.81 -13.34 -0.16
CA ARG A 51 5.31 -13.55 1.20
C ARG A 51 4.42 -14.50 2.00
N ALA A 52 3.09 -14.46 1.83
CA ALA A 52 2.22 -15.42 2.49
C ALA A 52 2.52 -16.86 2.03
N GLU A 53 2.77 -17.06 0.73
CA GLU A 53 3.21 -18.36 0.17
C GLU A 53 4.56 -18.78 0.77
N ARG A 54 5.54 -17.87 0.84
CA ARG A 54 6.88 -18.13 1.39
C ARG A 54 6.88 -18.45 2.89
N GLU A 55 6.04 -17.76 3.65
CA GLU A 55 5.93 -17.91 5.12
C GLU A 55 4.95 -19.01 5.55
N GLY A 56 4.30 -19.67 4.58
CA GLY A 56 3.36 -20.77 4.84
C GLY A 56 2.06 -20.31 5.53
N ILE A 57 1.68 -19.04 5.37
CA ILE A 57 0.43 -18.48 5.92
C ILE A 57 -0.73 -18.95 5.04
N THR A 58 -1.17 -20.18 5.26
CA THR A 58 -2.15 -20.88 4.42
C THR A 58 -3.49 -21.08 5.14
N GLU A 59 -4.53 -21.42 4.38
CA GLU A 59 -5.83 -21.80 4.97
C GLU A 59 -5.72 -23.08 5.83
N LYS A 60 -4.72 -23.94 5.58
CA LYS A 60 -4.43 -25.06 6.47
C LYS A 60 -3.96 -24.58 7.85
N LEU A 61 -3.02 -23.63 7.91
CA LEU A 61 -2.59 -23.01 9.17
C LEU A 61 -3.78 -22.37 9.90
N LYS A 62 -4.68 -21.75 9.16
CA LYS A 62 -5.89 -21.14 9.72
C LYS A 62 -6.84 -22.15 10.35
N ALA A 63 -7.00 -23.32 9.72
CA ALA A 63 -7.83 -24.42 10.25
C ALA A 63 -7.20 -25.07 11.48
N ASP A 64 -5.87 -25.23 11.47
CA ASP A 64 -5.12 -25.87 12.57
C ASP A 64 -4.94 -24.92 13.77
N ASN A 65 -4.65 -23.63 13.52
CA ASN A 65 -4.43 -22.60 14.54
C ASN A 65 -4.82 -21.20 14.05
N GLN A 66 -6.09 -20.87 14.19
CA GLN A 66 -6.66 -19.59 13.74
C GLN A 66 -5.97 -18.37 14.37
N MET A 67 -5.64 -18.42 15.66
CA MET A 67 -5.04 -17.27 16.35
C MET A 67 -3.62 -16.98 15.85
N GLU A 68 -2.84 -18.02 15.60
CA GLU A 68 -1.52 -17.88 14.99
C GLU A 68 -1.61 -17.37 13.56
N TRP A 69 -2.56 -17.88 12.77
CA TRP A 69 -2.79 -17.39 11.41
C TRP A 69 -3.11 -15.90 11.39
N ILE A 70 -4.00 -15.42 12.28
CA ILE A 70 -4.33 -13.99 12.38
C ILE A 70 -3.09 -13.18 12.74
N GLY A 71 -2.31 -13.64 13.72
CA GLY A 71 -1.08 -12.96 14.15
C GLY A 71 -0.07 -12.81 13.01
N ARG A 72 0.21 -13.90 12.29
CA ARG A 72 1.14 -13.90 11.15
C ARG A 72 0.63 -13.06 9.99
N MET A 73 -0.65 -13.18 9.65
CA MET A 73 -1.27 -12.39 8.56
C MET A 73 -1.21 -10.89 8.85
N ASN A 74 -1.44 -10.48 10.10
CA ASN A 74 -1.35 -9.08 10.51
C ASN A 74 0.09 -8.56 10.47
N ALA A 75 1.05 -9.34 10.98
CA ALA A 75 2.47 -8.99 10.92
C ALA A 75 2.95 -8.84 9.47
N LEU A 76 2.56 -9.77 8.59
CA LEU A 76 2.87 -9.70 7.17
C LEU A 76 2.26 -8.45 6.53
N ARG A 77 0.96 -8.19 6.77
CA ARG A 77 0.29 -6.99 6.27
C ARG A 77 1.01 -5.72 6.70
N SER A 78 1.46 -5.62 7.95
CA SER A 78 2.21 -4.46 8.43
C SER A 78 3.51 -4.27 7.64
N ALA A 79 4.31 -5.35 7.52
CA ALA A 79 5.58 -5.30 6.81
C ALA A 79 5.43 -4.95 5.31
N VAL A 80 4.39 -5.48 4.66
CA VAL A 80 4.09 -5.16 3.26
C VAL A 80 3.62 -3.70 3.12
N THR A 81 2.75 -3.22 4.00
CA THR A 81 2.33 -1.81 4.04
C THR A 81 3.51 -0.87 4.20
N GLU A 82 4.46 -1.18 5.08
CA GLU A 82 5.69 -0.38 5.25
C GLU A 82 6.52 -0.34 3.96
N THR A 83 6.63 -1.47 3.25
CA THR A 83 7.32 -1.55 1.97
C THR A 83 6.64 -0.66 0.92
N VAL A 84 5.33 -0.77 0.76
CA VAL A 84 4.55 0.06 -0.19
C VAL A 84 4.65 1.55 0.16
N ASN A 85 4.61 1.89 1.44
CA ASN A 85 4.77 3.26 1.90
C ASN A 85 6.11 3.87 1.47
N ALA A 86 7.20 3.12 1.65
CA ALA A 86 8.54 3.56 1.27
C ALA A 86 8.74 3.63 -0.26
N GLU A 87 8.19 2.68 -1.00
CA GLU A 87 8.42 2.56 -2.45
C GLU A 87 7.49 3.43 -3.31
N VAL A 88 6.29 3.76 -2.83
CA VAL A 88 5.26 4.42 -3.64
C VAL A 88 4.72 5.69 -2.96
N ILE A 89 4.45 5.66 -1.66
CA ILE A 89 3.68 6.72 -0.99
C ILE A 89 4.55 7.91 -0.58
N PHE A 90 5.80 7.69 -0.19
CA PHE A 90 6.68 8.73 0.36
C PHE A 90 7.86 9.08 -0.56
N VAL A 91 7.65 8.96 -1.88
CA VAL A 91 8.66 9.26 -2.91
C VAL A 91 8.61 10.72 -3.34
#